data_AF-A0A952AFB2-F1
#
_entry.id   AF-A0A952AFB2-F1
#
_cell.length_a   1.000
_cell.length_b   1.000
_cell.length_c   1.000
_cell.angle_alpha   90.00
_cell.angle_beta   90.00
_cell.angle_gamma   90.00
#
_symmetry.space_group_name_H-M   'P 1'
#
loop_
_entity.id
_entity.type
_entity.pdbx_description
1 polymer ?
#
loop_
_entity_poly.entity_id
_entity_poly.type
_entity_poly.pdbx_seq_one_letter_code
_entity_poly.pdbx_strand_id
1 'polypeptide(L)'
;MSWIKDIISPETRKWEEFYRNRFQHDRIVRSTHGVNCTGGCSWQIHVKEGIVVFETQQLDYPLIDEKLPPYEPRGCQRGISYSWYL
;
A
#
# COMPACT_ATOMS: atom_id res chain seq x y z
N MET A 1 1.73 7.22 -43.29
CA MET A 1 0.43 7.42 -42.63
C MET A 1 0.37 6.45 -41.46
N SER A 2 0.28 6.95 -40.23
CA SER A 2 0.13 6.08 -39.05
C SER A 2 -1.33 5.61 -38.97
N TRP A 3 -1.52 4.30 -38.82
CA TRP A 3 -2.84 3.66 -38.72
C TRP A 3 -3.43 3.75 -37.30
N ILE A 4 -2.69 4.37 -36.37
CA ILE A 4 -3.08 4.55 -34.97
C ILE A 4 -3.36 6.03 -34.76
N LYS A 5 -4.57 6.31 -34.26
CA LYS A 5 -5.00 7.65 -33.83
C LYS A 5 -4.97 7.70 -32.31
N ASP A 6 -3.93 8.33 -31.76
CA ASP A 6 -3.88 8.63 -30.34
C ASP A 6 -4.86 9.76 -30.03
N ILE A 7 -5.89 9.45 -29.24
CA ILE A 7 -6.88 10.43 -28.79
C ILE A 7 -6.51 10.84 -27.37
N ILE A 8 -5.97 12.05 -27.23
CA ILE A 8 -5.72 12.65 -25.91
C ILE A 8 -6.93 13.51 -25.56
N SER A 9 -7.83 12.96 -24.76
CA SER A 9 -9.01 13.67 -24.25
C SER A 9 -9.13 13.46 -22.74
N PRO A 10 -8.42 14.25 -21.92
CA PRO A 10 -8.45 14.12 -20.46
C PRO A 10 -9.86 14.25 -19.88
N GLU A 11 -10.73 15.04 -20.53
CA GLU A 11 -12.11 15.30 -20.12
C GLU A 11 -12.98 14.03 -20.05
N THR A 12 -12.68 13.01 -20.86
CA THR A 12 -13.43 11.74 -20.88
C THR A 12 -12.97 10.78 -19.80
N ARG A 13 -11.83 11.05 -19.14
CA ARG A 13 -11.21 10.20 -18.11
C ARG A 13 -11.58 10.60 -16.68
N LYS A 14 -12.60 11.44 -16.51
CA LYS A 14 -13.09 11.88 -15.18
C LYS A 14 -13.50 10.71 -14.27
N TRP A 15 -13.95 9.60 -14.83
CA TRP A 15 -14.31 8.40 -14.07
C TRP A 15 -13.13 7.80 -13.28
N GLU A 16 -11.88 8.03 -13.70
CA GLU A 16 -10.69 7.54 -13.01
C GLU A 16 -10.55 8.15 -11.60
N GLU A 17 -11.16 9.32 -11.37
CA GLU A 17 -11.16 9.99 -10.08
C GLU A 17 -11.80 9.14 -8.99
N PHE A 18 -12.75 8.29 -9.34
CA PHE A 18 -13.36 7.33 -8.42
C PHE A 18 -12.30 6.43 -7.75
N TYR A 19 -11.41 5.83 -8.55
CA TYR A 19 -10.36 4.95 -8.04
C TYR A 19 -9.23 5.71 -7.35
N ARG A 20 -8.90 6.94 -7.81
CA ARG A 20 -7.95 7.81 -7.11
C ARG A 20 -8.42 8.15 -5.71
N ASN A 21 -9.69 8.53 -5.57
CA ASN A 21 -10.30 8.87 -4.28
C ASN A 21 -10.39 7.66 -3.36
N ARG A 22 -10.58 6.45 -3.90
CA ARG A 22 -10.54 5.20 -3.11
C ARG A 22 -9.16 4.96 -2.49
N PHE A 23 -8.08 5.22 -3.21
CA PHE A 23 -6.71 5.01 -2.74
C PHE A 23 -6.20 6.09 -1.79
N GLN A 24 -6.63 7.35 -2.00
CA GLN A 24 -6.31 8.46 -1.11
C GLN A 24 -6.76 8.19 0.33
N HIS A 25 -5.98 8.65 1.29
CA HIS A 25 -6.17 8.44 2.73
C HIS A 25 -5.64 9.66 3.50
N ASP A 26 -6.07 9.83 4.75
CA ASP A 26 -5.77 11.00 5.57
C ASP A 26 -4.35 10.94 6.14
N ARG A 27 -3.95 9.74 6.59
CA ARG A 27 -2.65 9.50 7.21
C ARG A 27 -2.26 8.03 7.17
N ILE A 28 -0.96 7.80 7.35
CA ILE A 28 -0.36 6.48 7.54
C ILE A 28 0.20 6.42 8.96
N VAL A 29 -0.11 5.35 9.69
CA VAL A 29 0.44 5.07 11.03
C VAL A 29 1.32 3.82 10.95
N ARG A 30 2.50 3.85 11.57
CA ARG A 30 3.35 2.66 11.67
C ARG A 30 2.85 1.74 12.77
N SER A 31 2.66 0.46 12.47
CA SER A 31 2.33 -0.57 13.45
C SER A 31 2.91 -1.94 13.05
N THR A 32 2.62 -2.98 13.84
CA THR A 32 2.98 -4.38 13.58
C THR A 32 1.91 -5.33 14.10
N HIS A 33 1.97 -6.62 13.73
CA HIS A 33 1.04 -7.64 14.20
C HIS A 33 1.65 -8.42 15.38
N GLY A 34 1.06 -8.27 16.57
CA GLY A 34 1.45 -8.97 17.79
C GLY A 34 1.02 -10.44 17.83
N VAL A 35 1.33 -11.21 16.78
CA VAL A 35 1.00 -12.63 16.63
C VAL A 35 2.27 -13.48 16.53
N ASN A 36 2.24 -14.69 17.08
CA ASN A 36 3.38 -15.61 17.11
C ASN A 36 3.67 -16.24 15.73
N CYS A 37 4.14 -15.43 14.78
CA CYS A 37 4.38 -15.84 13.39
C CYS A 37 5.84 -15.69 12.95
N THR A 38 6.74 -15.31 13.85
CA THR A 38 8.16 -14.95 13.61
C THR A 38 8.41 -13.80 12.62
N GLY A 39 7.35 -13.25 12.03
CA GLY A 39 7.45 -12.23 10.99
C GLY A 39 7.99 -10.90 11.48
N GLY A 40 7.48 -10.36 12.58
CA GLY A 40 7.91 -9.04 13.08
C GLY A 40 7.82 -7.92 12.03
N CYS A 41 6.89 -8.05 11.07
CA CYS A 41 6.78 -7.14 9.93
C CYS A 41 6.21 -5.79 10.39
N SER A 42 6.87 -4.69 10.03
CA SER A 42 6.35 -3.32 10.13
C SER A 42 5.38 -3.06 8.98
N TRP A 43 4.27 -2.39 9.29
CA TRP A 43 3.17 -2.08 8.37
C TRP A 43 2.83 -0.58 8.36
N GLN A 44 2.34 -0.12 7.21
CA GLN A 44 1.68 1.16 6.97
C GLN A 44 0.18 0.96 7.15
N ILE A 45 -0.38 1.49 8.23
CA ILE A 45 -1.82 1.43 8.49
C ILE A 45 -2.46 2.69 7.90
N HIS A 46 -3.27 2.52 6.85
CA HIS A 46 -3.91 3.65 6.17
C HIS A 46 -5.23 3.99 6.86
N VAL A 47 -5.36 5.23 7.28
CA VAL A 47 -6.57 5.79 7.90
C VAL A 47 -7.22 6.75 6.92
N LYS A 48 -8.52 6.58 6.67
CA LYS A 48 -9.33 7.46 5.81
C LYS A 48 -10.64 7.77 6.53
N GLU A 49 -11.01 9.04 6.58
CA GLU A 49 -12.18 9.54 7.32
C GLU A 49 -12.17 9.08 8.79
N GLY A 50 -10.98 9.04 9.39
CA GLY A 50 -10.79 8.58 10.77
C GLY A 50 -10.93 7.08 11.01
N ILE A 51 -11.15 6.25 9.97
CA ILE A 51 -11.31 4.80 10.05
C ILE A 51 -10.11 4.10 9.39
N VAL A 52 -9.65 2.97 9.94
CA VAL A 52 -8.63 2.14 9.30
C VAL A 52 -9.24 1.43 8.10
N VAL A 53 -8.66 1.61 6.92
CA VAL A 53 -9.25 1.10 5.67
C VAL A 53 -8.49 -0.05 5.02
N PHE A 54 -7.17 -0.07 5.14
CA PHE A 54 -6.30 -1.15 4.69
C PHE A 54 -4.89 -0.96 5.26
N GLU A 55 -4.03 -1.95 5.08
CA GLU A 55 -2.62 -1.87 5.41
C GLU A 55 -1.74 -2.26 4.21
N THR A 56 -0.53 -1.71 4.15
CA THR A 56 0.52 -2.12 3.22
C THR A 56 1.83 -2.30 3.96
N GLN A 57 2.80 -3.01 3.40
CA GLN A 57 4.08 -3.22 4.08
C GLN A 57 4.89 -1.91 4.19
N GLN A 58 5.60 -1.73 5.30
CA GLN A 58 6.69 -0.75 5.34
C GLN A 58 7.91 -1.27 4.58
N LEU A 59 8.59 -0.40 3.87
CA LEU A 59 9.73 -0.76 3.02
C LEU A 59 11.06 -0.20 3.52
N ASP A 60 11.05 0.54 4.63
CA ASP A 60 12.17 1.34 5.13
C ASP A 60 12.99 0.65 6.23
N TYR A 61 13.11 -0.68 6.15
CA TYR A 61 14.04 -1.38 7.04
C TYR A 61 15.48 -0.92 6.75
N PRO A 62 16.30 -0.68 7.78
CA PRO A 62 17.73 -0.42 7.57
C PRO A 62 18.39 -1.55 6.79
N LEU A 63 19.26 -1.20 5.84
CA LEU A 63 20.12 -2.18 5.17
C LEU A 63 21.08 -2.78 6.20
N ILE A 64 21.21 -4.11 6.19
CA ILE A 64 22.25 -4.77 6.99
C ILE A 64 23.62 -4.57 6.34
N ASP A 65 23.70 -4.82 5.04
CA ASP A 65 24.92 -4.80 4.23
C ASP A 65 24.55 -4.52 2.77
N GLU A 66 25.38 -3.76 2.05
CA GLU A 66 25.14 -3.39 0.63
C GLU A 66 25.21 -4.58 -0.33
N LYS A 67 25.85 -5.69 0.07
CA LYS A 67 25.99 -6.91 -0.73
C LYS A 67 24.85 -7.90 -0.52
N LEU A 68 23.97 -7.65 0.45
CA LEU A 68 22.84 -8.50 0.76
C LEU A 68 21.53 -7.88 0.25
N PRO A 69 20.57 -8.70 -0.22
CA PRO A 69 19.24 -8.20 -0.53
C PRO A 69 18.59 -7.55 0.71
N PRO A 70 17.82 -6.46 0.53
CA PRO A 70 17.09 -5.84 1.62
C PRO A 70 15.96 -6.76 2.12
N TYR A 71 15.47 -6.50 3.33
CA TYR A 71 14.36 -7.26 3.92
C TYR A 71 12.98 -6.86 3.42
N GLU A 72 12.84 -5.66 2.86
CA GLU A 72 11.57 -5.21 2.32
C GLU A 72 11.07 -6.17 1.22
N PRO A 73 9.75 -6.36 1.07
CA PRO A 73 8.66 -5.77 1.87
C PRO A 73 8.30 -6.55 3.15
N ARG A 74 8.85 -7.76 3.36
CA ARG A 74 8.28 -8.77 4.28
C ARG A 74 6.75 -8.92 4.06
N GLY A 75 5.99 -9.13 5.14
CA GLY A 75 4.53 -9.27 5.10
C GLY A 75 4.04 -10.68 4.74
N CYS A 76 2.74 -10.91 4.89
CA CYS A 76 2.08 -12.16 4.49
C CYS A 76 0.58 -11.93 4.27
N GLN A 77 -0.11 -12.94 3.71
CA GLN A 77 -1.55 -12.87 3.43
C GLN A 77 -2.44 -12.77 4.67
N ARG A 78 -1.93 -13.18 5.85
CA ARG A 78 -2.66 -13.04 7.11
C ARG A 78 -2.52 -11.62 7.68
N GLY A 79 -1.36 -11.01 7.44
CA GLY A 79 -1.10 -9.64 7.88
C GLY A 79 -1.85 -8.62 7.03
N ILE A 80 -1.86 -8.78 5.70
CA ILE A 80 -2.55 -7.84 4.79
C ILE A 80 -4.07 -7.77 5.03
N SER A 81 -4.65 -8.75 5.72
CA SER A 81 -6.07 -8.82 6.04
C SER A 81 -6.39 -8.46 7.50
N TYR A 82 -5.43 -7.97 8.30
CA TYR A 82 -5.63 -7.81 9.74
C TYR A 82 -6.62 -6.70 10.09
N SER A 83 -6.67 -5.64 9.28
CA SER A 83 -7.65 -4.55 9.34
C SER A 83 -9.10 -5.02 9.25
N TRP A 84 -9.38 -6.25 8.79
CA TRP A 84 -10.72 -6.84 8.82
C TRP A 84 -11.26 -7.07 10.26
N TYR A 85 -10.39 -7.18 11.26
CA TYR A 85 -10.80 -7.42 12.66
C TYR A 85 -11.26 -6.16 13.41
N LEU A 86 -11.12 -4.97 12.81
CA LEU A 86 -11.62 -3.71 13.38
C LEU A 86 -13.12 -3.57 13.16
#